data_AF-A0A7K3DDG1-F1
#
_entry.id   AF-A0A7K3DDG1-F1
#
_cell.length_a   1.000
_cell.length_b   1.000
_cell.length_c   1.000
_cell.angle_alpha   90.00
_cell.angle_beta   90.00
_cell.angle_gamma   90.00
#
_symmetry.space_group_name_H-M   'P 1'
#
loop_
_entity.id
_entity.type
_entity.pdbx_description
1 polymer ?
#
loop_
_entity_poly.entity_id
_entity_poly.type
_entity_poly.pdbx_seq_one_letter_code
_entity_poly.pdbx_strand_id
1 'polypeptide(L)'
;VATRAASGKVLQALGPVVPELWGGSADLAGSNNTTIDKASSFLPKGNPLPEADPYGRTVHFGIREFSMAAEMNGIALHGNTRIYGGTFLVFSDYMRNAV
;
A
#
# COMPACT_ATOMS: atom_id res chain seq x y z
N VAL A 1 -14.85 -17.66 0.38
CA VAL A 1 -14.08 -16.59 1.07
C VAL A 1 -14.32 -15.27 0.34
N ALA A 2 -14.40 -14.13 1.05
CA ALA A 2 -14.47 -12.84 0.36
C ALA A 2 -13.19 -12.61 -0.45
N THR A 3 -13.30 -12.16 -1.70
CA THR A 3 -12.16 -11.99 -2.62
C THR A 3 -11.11 -11.04 -2.05
N ARG A 4 -11.52 -9.94 -1.38
CA ARG A 4 -10.62 -9.05 -0.64
C ARG A 4 -9.79 -9.76 0.44
N ALA A 5 -10.39 -10.72 1.15
CA ALA A 5 -9.69 -11.48 2.19
C ALA A 5 -8.74 -12.51 1.57
N ALA A 6 -9.09 -13.07 0.41
CA ALA A 6 -8.16 -13.88 -0.37
C ALA A 6 -6.95 -13.04 -0.86
N SER A 7 -7.20 -11.82 -1.36
CA SER A 7 -6.15 -10.87 -1.78
C SER A 7 -5.15 -10.60 -0.64
N GLY A 8 -5.64 -10.32 0.58
CA GLY A 8 -4.76 -10.09 1.73
C GLY A 8 -3.91 -11.30 2.09
N LYS A 9 -4.46 -12.52 2.01
CA LYS A 9 -3.68 -13.75 2.22
C LYS A 9 -2.60 -13.93 1.17
N VAL A 10 -2.89 -13.59 -0.10
CA VAL A 10 -1.90 -13.65 -1.19
C VAL A 10 -0.80 -12.61 -0.97
N LEU A 11 -1.14 -11.36 -0.62
CA LEU A 11 -0.16 -10.33 -0.31
C LEU A 11 0.79 -10.79 0.80
N GLN A 12 0.25 -11.30 1.92
CA GLN A 12 1.05 -11.80 3.04
C GLN A 12 1.94 -12.99 2.66
N ALA A 13 1.47 -13.87 1.76
CA ALA A 13 2.27 -14.99 1.25
C ALA A 13 3.38 -14.53 0.29
N LEU A 14 3.14 -13.48 -0.51
CA LEU A 14 4.12 -12.92 -1.44
C LEU A 14 5.17 -12.04 -0.74
N GLY A 15 4.82 -11.36 0.35
CA GLY A 15 5.71 -10.45 1.08
C GLY A 15 7.11 -11.01 1.33
N PRO A 16 7.26 -12.22 1.92
CA PRO A 16 8.57 -12.81 2.19
C PRO A 16 9.40 -13.20 0.96
N VAL A 17 8.77 -13.43 -0.20
CA VAL A 17 9.44 -13.97 -1.40
C VAL A 17 9.58 -12.96 -2.54
N VAL A 18 8.85 -11.84 -2.47
CA VAL A 18 8.91 -10.73 -3.43
C VAL A 18 9.33 -9.47 -2.65
N PRO A 19 10.64 -9.28 -2.37
CA PRO A 19 11.12 -8.15 -1.57
C PRO A 19 10.82 -6.79 -2.20
N GLU A 20 10.68 -6.73 -3.51
CA GLU A 20 10.34 -5.51 -4.27
C GLU A 20 8.87 -5.10 -4.14
N LEU A 21 7.99 -5.96 -3.59
CA LEU A 21 6.56 -5.69 -3.43
C LEU A 21 6.30 -4.84 -2.18
N TRP A 22 5.66 -3.70 -2.35
CA TRP A 22 5.28 -2.82 -1.24
C TRP A 22 4.04 -2.02 -1.62
N GLY A 23 3.41 -1.37 -0.66
CA GLY A 23 2.20 -0.62 -0.93
C GLY A 23 1.30 -0.49 0.28
N GLY A 24 0.05 -0.10 0.04
CA GLY A 24 -0.88 0.09 1.15
C GLY A 24 -2.24 0.60 0.71
N SER A 25 -2.81 1.52 1.48
CA SER A 25 -4.18 1.97 1.26
C SER A 25 -4.39 3.43 1.61
N ALA A 26 -5.38 4.02 0.94
CA ALA A 26 -5.94 5.30 1.29
C ALA A 26 -6.84 5.20 2.54
N ASP A 27 -6.23 5.03 3.72
CA ASP A 27 -6.89 4.93 5.04
C ASP A 27 -7.88 3.76 5.21
N LEU A 28 -7.83 2.78 4.30
CA LEU A 28 -8.77 1.66 4.25
C LEU A 28 -8.06 0.30 4.36
N ALA A 29 -6.89 0.24 5.02
CA ALA A 29 -6.05 -0.95 5.04
C ALA A 29 -6.74 -2.20 5.59
N GLY A 30 -7.52 -2.06 6.67
CA GLY A 30 -8.31 -3.15 7.25
C GLY A 30 -9.47 -3.61 6.36
N SER A 31 -10.10 -2.67 5.64
CA SER A 31 -11.20 -2.96 4.73
C SER A 31 -10.70 -3.61 3.44
N ASN A 32 -9.60 -3.12 2.88
CA ASN A 32 -9.02 -3.60 1.63
C ASN A 32 -8.12 -4.83 1.80
N ASN A 33 -7.70 -5.12 3.05
CA ASN A 33 -6.73 -6.18 3.38
C ASN A 33 -5.39 -6.01 2.65
N THR A 34 -4.87 -4.79 2.63
CA THR A 34 -3.67 -4.39 1.87
C THR A 34 -2.38 -4.45 2.67
N THR A 35 -2.42 -4.63 3.99
CA THR A 35 -1.20 -4.71 4.81
C THR A 35 -0.44 -6.00 4.51
N ILE A 36 0.71 -5.88 3.83
CA ILE A 36 1.60 -6.99 3.47
C ILE A 36 2.47 -7.43 4.64
N ASP A 37 2.95 -6.45 5.41
CA ASP A 37 3.77 -6.65 6.60
C ASP A 37 3.25 -5.72 7.72
N LYS A 38 2.77 -6.33 8.80
CA LYS A 38 2.22 -5.61 9.95
C LYS A 38 3.30 -4.97 10.82
N ALA A 39 4.55 -5.41 10.70
CA ALA A 39 5.64 -4.93 11.52
C ALA A 39 6.41 -3.76 10.88
N SER A 40 6.04 -3.35 9.67
CA SER A 40 6.88 -2.49 8.84
C SER A 40 6.06 -1.45 8.07
N SER A 41 5.87 -0.29 8.69
CA SER A 41 5.25 0.89 8.10
C SER A 41 6.32 1.84 7.57
N PHE A 42 6.18 2.27 6.31
CA PHE A 42 7.07 3.25 5.68
C PHE A 42 6.86 4.62 6.33
N LEU A 43 7.71 4.95 7.31
CA LEU A 43 7.58 6.13 8.16
C LEU A 43 8.96 6.71 8.49
N PRO A 44 9.07 8.03 8.75
CA PRO A 44 10.35 8.67 9.00
C PRO A 44 11.00 8.16 10.30
N LYS A 45 12.33 8.20 10.34
CA LYS A 45 13.11 7.90 11.54
C LYS A 45 12.70 8.85 12.67
N GLY A 46 12.47 8.29 13.86
CA GLY A 46 12.03 9.06 15.04
C GLY A 46 10.51 9.22 15.14
N ASN A 47 9.73 8.60 14.26
CA ASN A 47 8.29 8.43 14.47
C ASN A 47 8.04 7.59 15.75
N PRO A 48 7.07 7.96 16.59
CA PRO A 48 6.82 7.28 17.86
C PRO A 48 6.17 5.89 17.73
N LEU A 49 5.67 5.51 16.55
CA LEU A 49 5.06 4.21 16.33
C LEU A 49 6.11 3.09 16.31
N PRO A 50 5.87 1.96 16.99
CA PRO A 50 6.83 0.86 17.05
C PRO A 50 7.08 0.18 15.69
N GLU A 51 6.11 0.24 14.78
CA GLU A 51 6.20 -0.28 13.42
C GLU A 51 6.84 0.68 12.41
N ALA A 52 7.30 1.86 12.85
CA ALA A 52 7.87 2.87 11.95
C ALA A 52 9.29 2.52 11.50
N ASP A 53 9.47 2.38 10.19
CA ASP A 53 10.76 2.12 9.56
C ASP A 53 10.90 2.98 8.28
N PRO A 54 12.01 3.74 8.11
CA PRO A 54 12.30 4.43 6.84
C PRO A 54 12.34 3.51 5.62
N TYR A 55 12.53 2.21 5.81
CA TYR A 55 12.50 1.18 4.77
C TYR A 55 11.26 0.29 4.86
N GLY A 56 10.21 0.78 5.51
CA GLY A 56 9.00 0.00 5.72
C GLY A 56 8.25 -0.32 4.43
N ARG A 57 7.41 -1.36 4.47
CA ARG A 57 6.69 -1.86 3.26
C ARG A 57 5.21 -1.54 3.21
N THR A 58 4.63 -1.08 4.32
CA THR A 58 3.25 -0.62 4.39
C THR A 58 3.18 0.91 4.24
N VAL A 59 2.56 1.37 3.17
CA VAL A 59 2.38 2.81 2.87
C VAL A 59 1.01 3.29 3.36
N HIS A 60 1.02 4.39 4.12
CA HIS A 60 -0.19 5.01 4.66
C HIS A 60 -0.52 6.29 3.89
N PHE A 61 -1.27 6.17 2.80
CA PHE A 61 -1.58 7.31 1.92
C PHE A 61 -2.54 8.34 2.55
N GLY A 62 -3.31 7.93 3.57
CA GLY A 62 -4.44 8.69 4.11
C GLY A 62 -5.61 8.77 3.11
N ILE A 63 -6.62 9.60 3.37
CA ILE A 63 -7.78 9.76 2.49
C ILE A 63 -7.38 10.63 1.27
N ARG A 64 -6.56 10.08 0.37
CA ARG A 64 -5.90 10.79 -0.73
C ARG A 64 -5.74 9.90 -1.97
N GLU A 65 -6.84 9.40 -2.52
CA GLU A 65 -6.85 8.45 -3.64
C GLU A 65 -6.09 8.98 -4.87
N PHE A 66 -6.30 10.23 -5.25
CA PHE A 66 -5.61 10.81 -6.41
C PHE A 66 -4.10 10.88 -6.21
N SER A 67 -3.66 11.37 -5.04
CA SER A 67 -2.24 11.44 -4.68
C SER A 67 -1.63 10.03 -4.66
N MET A 68 -2.32 9.07 -4.03
CA MET A 68 -1.90 7.67 -4.00
C MET A 68 -1.63 7.14 -5.41
N ALA A 69 -2.54 7.33 -6.36
CA ALA A 69 -2.34 6.86 -7.74
C ALA A 69 -1.18 7.58 -8.45
N ALA A 70 -1.06 8.90 -8.30
CA ALA A 70 0.05 9.66 -8.89
C ALA A 70 1.41 9.27 -8.29
N GLU A 71 1.48 9.05 -6.98
CA GLU A 71 2.67 8.55 -6.28
C GLU A 71 3.04 7.14 -6.75
N MET A 72 2.06 6.24 -6.91
CA MET A 72 2.30 4.90 -7.47
C MET A 72 2.89 4.96 -8.88
N ASN A 73 2.41 5.85 -9.75
CA ASN A 73 3.02 6.07 -11.07
C ASN A 73 4.48 6.53 -10.94
N GLY A 74 4.77 7.48 -10.05
CA GLY A 74 6.14 7.95 -9.79
C GLY A 74 7.06 6.83 -9.28
N ILE A 75 6.57 6.00 -8.35
CA ILE A 75 7.30 4.84 -7.82
C ILE A 75 7.61 3.83 -8.92
N ALA A 76 6.62 3.49 -9.75
CA ALA A 76 6.79 2.55 -10.86
C ALA A 76 7.75 3.09 -11.93
N LEU A 77 7.69 4.40 -12.23
CA LEU A 77 8.60 5.07 -13.16
C LEU A 77 10.04 5.13 -12.64
N HIS A 78 10.24 5.35 -11.33
CA HIS A 78 11.56 5.33 -10.71
C HIS A 78 12.23 3.93 -10.80
N GLY A 79 11.42 2.86 -10.77
CA GLY A 79 11.86 1.50 -11.07
C GLY A 79 12.32 0.69 -9.85
N ASN A 80 12.76 -0.55 -10.11
CA ASN A 80 13.26 -1.54 -9.14
C ASN A 80 12.27 -2.01 -8.06
N THR A 81 11.04 -1.52 -8.05
CA THR A 81 10.01 -1.93 -7.10
C THR A 81 8.67 -2.25 -7.77
N ARG A 82 7.77 -2.91 -7.03
CA ARG A 82 6.39 -3.20 -7.43
C ARG A 82 5.44 -2.64 -6.39
N ILE A 83 4.73 -1.58 -6.77
CA ILE A 83 3.82 -0.85 -5.87
C ILE A 83 2.37 -1.28 -6.08
N TYR A 84 1.58 -1.27 -4.99
CA TYR A 84 0.13 -1.40 -5.04
C TYR A 84 -0.56 -0.40 -4.09
N GLY A 85 -1.82 -0.10 -4.39
CA GLY A 85 -2.65 0.81 -3.60
C GLY A 85 -4.10 0.31 -3.56
N GLY A 86 -4.78 0.57 -2.45
CA GLY A 86 -6.16 0.15 -2.25
C GLY A 86 -7.05 1.26 -1.71
N THR A 87 -8.22 1.40 -2.31
CA THR A 87 -9.39 2.14 -1.82
C THR A 87 -10.65 1.36 -2.19
N PHE A 88 -11.85 1.84 -1.82
CA PHE A 88 -13.09 1.26 -2.33
C PHE A 88 -13.29 1.58 -3.81
N LEU A 89 -13.87 0.64 -4.56
CA LEU A 89 -14.09 0.82 -6.00
C LEU A 89 -14.87 2.10 -6.33
N VAL A 90 -15.83 2.51 -5.50
CA VAL A 90 -16.59 3.76 -5.71
C VAL A 90 -15.71 5.01 -5.68
N PHE A 91 -14.56 4.98 -4.99
CA PHE A 91 -13.61 6.09 -4.95
C PHE A 91 -12.55 6.01 -6.05
N SER A 92 -12.62 5.04 -6.97
CA SER A 92 -11.76 5.07 -8.15
C SER A 92 -11.95 6.35 -8.97
N ASP A 93 -13.14 6.95 -8.91
CA ASP A 93 -13.43 8.23 -9.56
C ASP A 93 -12.54 9.37 -9.04
N TYR A 94 -12.14 9.35 -7.77
CA TYR A 94 -11.23 10.37 -7.22
C TYR A 94 -9.83 10.30 -7.84
N MET A 95 -9.38 9.11 -8.23
CA MET A 95 -8.04 8.90 -8.79
C MET A 95 -8.04 8.72 -10.32
N ARG A 96 -9.19 8.87 -10.97
CA ARG A 96 -9.40 8.53 -12.38
C ARG A 96 -8.39 9.15 -13.35
N ASN A 97 -7.91 10.36 -13.08
CA ASN A 97 -6.95 11.05 -13.95
C ASN A 97 -5.50 10.57 -13.78
N ALA A 98 -5.20 9.82 -12.72
CA ALA A 98 -3.89 9.20 -12.51
C ALA A 98 -3.87 7.70 -12.89
N VAL A 99 -5.02 7.10 -13.20
CA VAL A 99 -5.14 5.70 -13.64
C VAL A 99 -5.08 5.64 -15.16
#